data_AF-A0A7H5EWV5-F1
#
_entry.id   AF-A0A7H5EWV5-F1
#
_cell.length_a   1.000
_cell.length_b   1.000
_cell.length_c   1.000
_cell.angle_alpha   90.00
_cell.angle_beta   90.00
_cell.angle_gamma   90.00
#
_symmetry.space_group_name_H-M   'P 1'
#
loop_
_entity.id
_entity.type
_entity.pdbx_description
1 polymer ?
#
loop_
_entity_poly.entity_id
_entity_poly.type
_entity_poly.pdbx_seq_one_letter_code
_entity_poly.pdbx_strand_id
1 'polypeptide(L)'
;MAAAKRRGANTINVPTLILNNLGYLAFLGGLALLYIANAHYAEYNVRRIQVLEEEIKEQRWLYMSLQSENMYNGLRSEVVENVRDEGLRMHRGKPKKIVIPSKK
;
A
#
# COMPACT_ATOMS: atom_id res chain seq x y z
N MET A 1 57.26 -46.15 -26.05
CA MET A 1 56.39 -45.99 -27.23
C MET A 1 54.94 -46.08 -26.77
N ALA A 2 54.16 -45.05 -27.09
CA ALA A 2 52.84 -44.79 -26.55
C ALA A 2 51.73 -45.48 -27.37
N ALA A 3 50.66 -45.91 -26.70
CA ALA A 3 49.36 -46.12 -27.32
C ALA A 3 48.25 -45.87 -26.30
N ALA A 4 47.96 -44.59 -26.04
CA ALA A 4 46.82 -44.19 -25.24
C ALA A 4 45.53 -44.39 -26.04
N LYS A 5 44.71 -45.33 -25.57
CA LYS A 5 43.34 -45.63 -26.04
C LYS A 5 42.49 -44.37 -25.98
N ARG A 6 42.15 -43.79 -27.14
CA ARG A 6 41.24 -42.64 -27.26
C ARG A 6 39.85 -43.07 -26.76
N ARG A 7 39.39 -42.46 -25.67
CA ARG A 7 38.05 -42.66 -25.11
C ARG A 7 37.04 -42.03 -26.07
N GLY A 8 36.08 -42.84 -26.53
CA GLY A 8 35.00 -42.40 -27.41
C GLY A 8 34.21 -41.27 -26.76
N ALA A 9 34.04 -40.18 -27.51
CA ALA A 9 33.18 -39.08 -27.14
C ALA A 9 31.72 -39.56 -27.22
N ASN A 10 31.00 -39.50 -26.09
CA ASN A 10 29.55 -39.64 -26.10
C ASN A 10 28.95 -38.42 -26.79
N THR A 11 28.58 -38.56 -28.06
CA THR A 11 27.76 -37.58 -28.76
C THR A 11 26.35 -37.65 -28.18
N ILE A 12 25.97 -36.67 -27.35
CA ILE A 12 24.60 -36.54 -26.89
C ILE A 12 23.74 -36.24 -28.12
N ASN A 13 22.92 -37.20 -28.53
CA ASN A 13 21.98 -37.01 -29.63
C ASN A 13 20.78 -36.19 -29.11
N VAL A 14 20.98 -34.87 -29.06
CA VAL A 14 19.97 -33.87 -28.68
C VAL A 14 18.65 -34.02 -29.43
N PRO A 15 18.63 -34.30 -30.75
CA PRO A 15 17.38 -34.44 -31.50
C PRO A 15 16.48 -35.56 -30.95
N THR A 16 17.05 -36.74 -30.66
CA THR A 16 16.29 -37.90 -30.17
C THR A 16 15.71 -37.66 -28.77
N LEU A 17 16.41 -36.87 -27.94
CA LEU A 17 15.92 -36.46 -26.62
C LEU A 17 14.76 -35.46 -26.72
N ILE A 18 14.81 -34.52 -27.66
CA ILE A 18 13.76 -33.52 -27.88
C ILE A 18 12.49 -34.19 -28.42
N LEU A 19 12.62 -35.08 -29.40
CA LEU A 19 11.47 -35.79 -30.00
C LEU A 19 10.74 -36.68 -28.98
N ASN A 20 11.46 -37.37 -28.09
CA ASN A 20 10.84 -38.19 -27.04
C ASN A 20 10.17 -37.36 -25.91
N ASN A 21 10.59 -36.11 -25.70
CA ASN A 21 10.10 -35.26 -24.60
C ASN A 21 9.28 -34.06 -25.11
N LEU A 22 8.76 -34.13 -26.33
CA LEU A 22 8.05 -33.01 -26.98
C LEU A 22 6.85 -32.51 -26.17
N GLY A 23 6.08 -33.42 -25.54
CA GLY A 23 4.96 -33.05 -24.69
C GLY A 23 5.38 -32.26 -23.44
N TYR A 24 6.54 -32.58 -22.85
CA TYR A 24 7.08 -31.86 -21.70
C TYR A 24 7.57 -30.46 -22.08
N LEU A 25 8.21 -30.33 -23.25
CA LEU A 25 8.62 -29.02 -23.77
C LEU A 25 7.42 -28.13 -24.10
N ALA A 26 6.35 -28.68 -24.67
CA ALA A 26 5.10 -27.95 -24.89
C ALA A 26 4.46 -27.49 -23.58
N PHE A 27 4.47 -28.34 -22.55
CA PHE A 27 3.99 -27.99 -21.21
C PHE A 27 4.80 -26.82 -20.60
N LEU A 28 6.14 -26.88 -20.67
CA LEU A 28 7.00 -25.79 -20.22
C LEU A 28 6.79 -24.50 -21.03
N GLY A 29 6.57 -24.62 -22.34
CA GLY A 29 6.22 -23.49 -23.19
C GLY A 29 4.91 -22.82 -22.78
N GLY A 30 3.88 -23.62 -22.47
CA GLY A 30 2.62 -23.13 -21.92
C GLY A 30 2.80 -22.45 -20.56
N LEU A 31 3.62 -23.01 -19.69
CA LEU A 31 3.93 -22.42 -18.38
C LEU A 31 4.70 -21.10 -18.52
N ALA A 32 5.63 -21.01 -19.49
CA ALA A 32 6.36 -19.80 -19.79
C ALA A 32 5.42 -18.69 -20.31
N LEU A 33 4.47 -19.02 -21.18
CA LEU A 33 3.45 -18.07 -21.64
C LEU A 33 2.59 -17.57 -20.48
N LEU A 34 2.14 -18.48 -19.61
CA LEU A 34 1.36 -18.13 -18.43
C LEU A 34 2.16 -17.22 -17.48
N TYR A 35 3.44 -17.51 -17.30
CA TYR A 35 4.34 -16.67 -16.51
C TYR A 35 4.47 -15.26 -17.09
N ILE A 36 4.72 -15.13 -18.39
CA ILE A 36 4.84 -13.81 -19.06
C ILE A 36 3.53 -13.02 -18.92
N ALA A 37 2.38 -13.68 -19.12
CA ALA A 37 1.08 -13.06 -18.95
C ALA A 37 0.87 -12.54 -17.51
N ASN A 38 1.20 -13.36 -16.51
CA ASN A 38 1.09 -12.97 -15.10
C ASN A 38 2.07 -11.85 -14.73
N ALA A 39 3.30 -11.89 -15.23
CA ALA A 39 4.29 -10.85 -14.97
C ALA A 39 3.81 -9.48 -15.51
N HIS A 40 3.25 -9.45 -16.71
CA HIS A 40 2.71 -8.23 -17.30
C HIS A 40 1.50 -7.70 -16.52
N TYR A 41 0.60 -8.59 -16.07
CA TYR A 41 -0.54 -8.21 -15.24
C TYR A 41 -0.11 -7.67 -13.87
N ALA A 42 0.91 -8.27 -13.26
CA ALA A 42 1.48 -7.81 -11.99
C ALA A 42 2.09 -6.41 -12.13
N GLU A 43 2.86 -6.15 -13.20
CA GLU A 43 3.44 -4.83 -13.46
C GLU A 43 2.37 -3.75 -13.58
N TYR A 44 1.30 -4.02 -14.34
CA TYR A 44 0.17 -3.09 -14.49
C TYR A 44 -0.49 -2.78 -13.14
N ASN A 45 -0.72 -3.81 -12.32
CA ASN A 45 -1.36 -3.64 -11.02
C ASN A 45 -0.48 -2.85 -10.05
N VAL A 46 0.83 -3.11 -10.03
CA VAL A 46 1.77 -2.36 -9.18
C VAL A 46 1.75 -0.87 -9.53
N ARG A 47 1.76 -0.52 -10.82
CA ARG A 47 1.66 0.88 -11.24
C ARG A 47 0.32 1.50 -10.83
N ARG A 48 -0.79 0.76 -10.94
CA ARG A 48 -2.11 1.23 -10.49
C ARG A 48 -2.15 1.48 -8.98
N ILE A 49 -1.54 0.61 -8.18
CA ILE A 49 -1.46 0.77 -6.72
C ILE A 49 -0.72 2.05 -6.36
N GLN A 50 0.41 2.34 -7.01
CA GLN A 50 1.18 3.57 -6.75
C GLN A 50 0.37 4.84 -6.99
N VAL A 51 -0.41 4.88 -8.08
CA VAL A 51 -1.28 6.04 -8.39
C VAL A 51 -2.39 6.18 -7.34
N LEU A 52 -3.02 5.08 -6.95
CA LEU A 52 -4.06 5.08 -5.91
C LEU A 52 -3.52 5.51 -4.54
N GLU A 53 -2.30 5.11 -4.18
CA GLU A 53 -1.65 5.53 -2.93
C GLU A 53 -1.38 7.04 -2.91
N GLU A 54 -0.99 7.61 -4.04
CA GLU A 54 -0.79 9.06 -4.18
C GLU A 54 -2.12 9.82 -4.00
N GLU A 55 -3.18 9.35 -4.64
CA GLU A 55 -4.53 9.95 -4.50
C GLU A 55 -5.04 9.89 -3.06
N ILE A 56 -4.89 8.74 -2.38
CA ILE A 56 -5.26 8.58 -0.96
C ILE A 56 -4.45 9.53 -0.08
N LYS A 57 -3.17 9.73 -0.38
CA LYS A 57 -2.29 10.63 0.38
C LYS A 57 -2.73 12.08 0.22
N GLU A 58 -3.07 12.51 -0.99
CA GLU A 58 -3.60 13.85 -1.26
C GLU A 58 -4.93 14.08 -0.52
N GLN A 59 -5.86 13.13 -0.62
CA GLN A 59 -7.14 13.19 0.10
C GLN A 59 -6.94 13.27 1.63
N ARG A 60 -6.01 12.48 2.18
CA ARG A 60 -5.68 12.53 3.61
C ARG A 60 -5.10 13.89 4.00
N TRP A 61 -4.27 14.48 3.15
CA TRP A 61 -3.70 15.80 3.41
C TRP A 61 -4.78 16.89 3.44
N LEU A 62 -5.70 16.88 2.46
CA LEU A 62 -6.87 17.76 2.43
C LEU A 62 -7.79 17.60 3.65
N TYR A 63 -8.02 16.36 4.10
CA TYR A 63 -8.79 16.12 5.31
C TYR A 63 -8.10 16.70 6.55
N MET A 64 -6.77 16.55 6.66
CA MET A 64 -6.03 17.07 7.80
C MET A 64 -5.91 18.59 7.81
N SER A 65 -5.78 19.23 6.65
CA SER A 65 -5.82 20.69 6.56
C SER A 65 -7.19 21.23 6.97
N LEU A 66 -8.29 20.67 6.44
CA LEU A 66 -9.65 21.05 6.81
C LEU A 66 -9.95 20.82 8.29
N GLN A 67 -9.50 19.69 8.85
CA GLN A 67 -9.65 19.41 10.27
C GLN A 67 -8.84 20.39 11.11
N SER A 68 -7.64 20.79 10.68
CA SER A 68 -6.82 21.79 11.35
C SER A 68 -7.48 23.17 11.31
N GLU A 69 -8.04 23.58 10.18
CA GLU A 69 -8.81 24.82 10.05
C GLU A 69 -10.05 24.80 10.95
N ASN A 70 -10.80 23.70 10.98
CA ASN A 70 -11.94 23.56 11.87
C ASN A 70 -11.53 23.61 13.34
N MET A 71 -10.42 22.95 13.70
CA MET A 71 -9.88 23.00 15.06
C MET A 71 -9.41 24.41 15.43
N TYR A 72 -8.79 25.14 14.50
CA TYR A 72 -8.37 26.53 14.66
C TYR A 72 -9.59 27.45 14.88
N ASN A 73 -10.60 27.36 14.02
CA ASN A 73 -11.87 28.08 14.20
C ASN A 73 -12.60 27.67 15.51
N GLY A 74 -12.44 26.43 15.94
CA GLY A 74 -12.99 25.89 17.18
C GLY A 74 -12.12 26.13 18.42
N LEU A 75 -10.93 26.74 18.29
CA LEU A 75 -10.04 26.99 19.41
C LEU A 75 -10.70 28.00 20.35
N ARG A 76 -10.72 27.64 21.63
CA ARG A 76 -11.36 28.42 22.70
C ARG A 76 -10.80 29.85 22.81
N SER A 77 -9.61 30.14 22.29
CA SER A 77 -9.03 31.49 22.28
C SER A 77 -9.71 32.44 21.29
N GLU A 78 -10.04 31.96 20.09
CA GLU A 78 -10.60 32.79 19.01
C GLU A 78 -12.12 32.88 19.09
N VAL A 79 -12.78 31.80 19.54
CA VAL A 79 -14.19 31.86 19.96
C VAL A 79 -14.37 32.87 21.11
N VAL A 80 -13.43 32.97 22.03
CA VAL A 80 -13.54 33.94 23.14
C VAL A 80 -13.27 35.36 22.68
N GLU A 81 -12.51 35.55 21.60
CA GLU A 81 -12.29 36.87 21.01
C GLU A 81 -13.49 37.31 20.16
N ASN A 82 -14.03 36.44 19.30
CA ASN A 82 -15.24 36.70 18.51
C ASN A 82 -16.48 36.93 19.38
N VAL A 83 -16.63 36.17 20.47
CA VAL A 83 -17.78 36.28 21.38
C VAL A 83 -17.51 37.36 22.48
N ARG A 84 -16.31 37.96 22.50
CA ARG A 84 -15.99 39.11 23.39
C ARG A 84 -16.74 40.36 22.98
N ASP A 85 -16.95 40.54 21.68
CA ASP A 85 -17.72 41.65 21.12
C ASP A 85 -19.21 41.52 21.45
N GLU A 86 -19.70 40.31 21.68
CA GLU A 86 -21.05 40.03 22.22
C GLU A 86 -21.13 40.14 23.76
N GLY A 87 -20.04 40.53 24.44
CA GLY A 87 -20.02 40.82 25.88
C GLY A 87 -19.87 39.60 26.80
N LEU A 88 -19.68 38.40 26.26
CA LEU A 88 -19.50 37.17 27.05
C LEU A 88 -18.04 37.02 27.49
N ARG A 89 -17.82 36.75 28.78
CA ARG A 89 -16.48 36.62 29.39
C ARG A 89 -16.21 35.18 29.84
N MET A 90 -15.00 34.68 29.60
CA MET A 90 -14.58 33.37 30.10
C MET A 90 -14.64 33.29 31.63
N HIS A 91 -15.38 32.31 32.14
CA HIS A 91 -15.38 31.97 33.56
C HIS A 91 -14.03 31.30 33.92
N ARG A 92 -13.15 32.03 34.65
CA ARG A 92 -11.84 31.54 35.12
C ARG A 92 -11.90 30.74 36.44
N GLY A 93 -13.11 30.50 36.98
CA GLY A 93 -13.32 29.81 38.24
C GLY A 93 -13.37 28.29 38.09
N LYS A 94 -12.95 27.57 39.15
CA LYS A 94 -13.06 26.11 39.25
C LYS A 94 -14.50 25.66 38.95
N PRO A 95 -14.71 24.56 38.21
CA PRO A 95 -16.06 24.12 37.83
C PRO A 95 -16.93 23.93 39.08
N LYS A 96 -18.11 24.55 39.09
CA LYS A 96 -19.05 24.43 40.21
C LYS A 96 -19.63 23.00 40.21
N LYS A 97 -19.23 22.21 41.20
CA LYS A 97 -19.83 20.89 41.45
C LYS A 97 -21.26 21.10 41.92
N ILE A 98 -22.23 20.70 41.09
CA ILE A 98 -23.64 20.65 41.48
C ILE A 98 -23.78 19.46 42.42
N VAL A 99 -23.76 19.71 43.72
CA VAL A 99 -24.12 18.70 44.73
C VAL A 99 -25.63 18.69 44.85
N ILE A 100 -26.25 17.60 44.37
CA ILE A 100 -27.67 17.34 44.56
C ILE A 100 -27.84 16.90 46.01
N PRO A 101 -28.58 17.62 46.87
CA PRO A 101 -28.88 17.13 48.20
C PRO A 101 -29.79 15.91 48.05
N SER A 102 -29.27 14.74 48.44
CA SER A 102 -30.09 13.55 48.62
C SER A 102 -31.06 13.84 49.77
N LYS A 103 -32.33 14.00 49.41
CA LYS A 103 -33.43 14.20 50.35
C LYS A 103 -33.60 12.90 51.14
N LYS A 104 -33.46 12.97 52.48
CA LYS A 104 -33.94 11.93 53.40
C LYS A 104 -35.46 11.87 53.39
#